data_AF-A0A0S3QVL2-F1
#
_entry.id   AF-A0A0S3QVL2-F1
#
_cell.length_a   1.000
_cell.length_b   1.000
_cell.length_c   1.000
_cell.angle_alpha   90.00
_cell.angle_beta   90.00
_cell.angle_gamma   90.00
#
_symmetry.space_group_name_H-M   'P 1'
#
loop_
_entity.id
_entity.type
_entity.pdbx_description
1 polymer ?
#
loop_
_entity_poly.entity_id
_entity_poly.type
_entity_poly.pdbx_seq_one_letter_code
_entity_poly.pdbx_strand_id
1 'polypeptide(L)'
;MAVGIVGYGSYVPRYRIKVEEIAKQWGDDAESIKNGLLMYEKTVPGMDEDTITISYMAAKYALQRAGIDPKEIGALYIGSESHPYAVKPSGTVVAEALGITPDVHIADFEFACKAGSEAMFVAYSHVKSGNMKYAMGIGADTSQGAPGDALEYSAAAGGSAFIFGTENLVAEVVETYSFTTDTPDFWRREHEFYPQHAGRFTGEPAYFRHVLSCARALMEKAGMKAEDFAYAIFHMPNGKFPLRAGKILGFKKEQLEPGWIVPWQGNTYSGSSPTGLSATLDIAKPGDYILMVSFGSGAGSDGFIFKVTERIEEVRNKAPKFWDMLKSNKIYLDYGLYAKFRGKLILRPEL
;
A
#
# COMPACT_ATOMS: atom_id res chain seq x y z
N MET A 1 -6.09 -20.82 -17.41
CA MET A 1 -4.93 -20.01 -17.82
C MET A 1 -4.37 -19.38 -16.56
N ALA A 2 -3.06 -19.45 -16.31
CA ALA A 2 -2.45 -18.78 -15.17
C ALA A 2 -2.51 -17.27 -15.38
N VAL A 3 -2.81 -16.52 -14.32
CA VAL A 3 -2.88 -15.05 -14.34
C VAL A 3 -2.05 -14.56 -13.17
N GLY A 4 -1.24 -13.54 -13.39
CA GLY A 4 -0.31 -13.09 -12.38
C GLY A 4 0.24 -11.69 -12.64
N ILE A 5 1.09 -11.25 -11.73
CA ILE A 5 1.83 -10.02 -11.85
C ILE A 5 2.90 -10.22 -12.92
N VAL A 6 2.95 -9.34 -13.93
CA VAL A 6 4.02 -9.29 -14.94
C VAL A 6 5.01 -8.16 -14.67
N GLY A 7 4.65 -7.16 -13.87
CA GLY A 7 5.55 -6.10 -13.46
C GLY A 7 5.05 -5.44 -12.20
N TYR A 8 5.97 -4.96 -11.38
CA TYR A 8 5.68 -4.28 -10.12
C TYR A 8 6.62 -3.10 -9.91
N GLY A 9 6.17 -2.08 -9.21
CA GLY A 9 6.95 -0.91 -8.89
C GLY A 9 6.44 -0.23 -7.64
N SER A 10 7.33 0.43 -6.92
CA SER A 10 7.00 1.20 -5.72
C SER A 10 7.63 2.59 -5.80
N TYR A 11 7.04 3.56 -5.11
CA TYR A 11 7.66 4.86 -4.94
C TYR A 11 7.50 5.31 -3.50
N VAL A 12 8.59 5.90 -2.98
CA VAL A 12 8.69 6.40 -1.63
C VAL A 12 9.29 7.80 -1.70
N PRO A 13 8.61 8.84 -1.16
CA PRO A 13 9.15 10.18 -1.06
C PRO A 13 10.51 10.22 -0.35
N ARG A 14 11.27 11.31 -0.50
CA ARG A 14 12.60 11.45 0.14
C ARG A 14 12.55 12.06 1.54
N TYR A 15 11.51 12.83 1.86
CA TYR A 15 11.41 13.52 3.15
C TYR A 15 10.92 12.59 4.25
N ARG A 16 11.46 12.74 5.46
CA ARG A 16 11.13 11.97 6.65
C ARG A 16 10.86 12.89 7.82
N ILE A 17 9.98 12.48 8.72
CA ILE A 17 9.92 13.05 10.06
C ILE A 17 10.06 11.91 11.07
N LYS A 18 10.87 12.14 12.10
CA LYS A 18 11.09 11.18 13.18
C LYS A 18 9.99 11.29 14.23
N VAL A 19 9.74 10.20 14.97
CA VAL A 19 8.78 10.21 16.08
C VAL A 19 9.14 11.27 17.12
N GLU A 20 10.43 11.48 17.39
CA GLU A 20 10.91 12.47 18.36
C GLU A 20 10.49 13.91 18.01
N GLU A 21 10.46 14.26 16.72
CA GLU A 21 10.10 15.62 16.28
C GLU A 21 8.60 15.91 16.50
N ILE A 22 7.75 14.90 16.28
CA ILE A 22 6.30 15.02 16.54
C ILE A 22 6.05 15.02 18.05
N ALA A 23 6.67 14.12 18.80
CA ALA A 23 6.49 14.01 20.25
C ALA A 23 6.92 15.30 20.97
N LYS A 24 8.04 15.88 20.56
CA LYS A 24 8.53 17.16 21.08
C LYS A 24 7.51 18.29 20.91
N GLN A 25 6.80 18.33 19.78
CA GLN A 25 5.81 19.37 19.51
C GLN A 25 4.60 19.29 20.45
N TRP A 26 4.18 18.08 20.81
CA TRP A 26 2.99 17.83 21.62
C TRP A 26 3.26 17.58 23.10
N GLY A 27 4.53 17.49 23.50
CA GLY A 27 4.92 17.18 24.87
C GLY A 27 4.77 15.69 25.24
N ASP A 28 4.77 14.81 24.23
CA ASP A 28 4.70 13.36 24.42
C ASP A 28 6.07 12.76 24.74
N ASP A 29 6.08 11.58 25.38
CA ASP A 29 7.30 10.78 25.54
C ASP A 29 7.58 9.94 24.28
N ALA A 30 8.61 10.34 23.53
CA ALA A 30 8.99 9.68 22.29
C ALA A 30 9.33 8.19 22.47
N GLU A 31 9.96 7.78 23.58
CA GLU A 31 10.29 6.37 23.81
C GLU A 31 9.03 5.53 24.02
N SER A 32 8.06 6.03 24.80
CA SER A 32 6.74 5.41 24.94
C SER A 32 6.04 5.26 23.59
N ILE A 33 6.06 6.28 22.73
CA ILE A 33 5.45 6.19 21.39
C ILE A 33 6.16 5.16 20.51
N LYS A 34 7.50 5.18 20.44
CA LYS A 34 8.28 4.22 19.65
C LYS A 34 8.02 2.78 20.09
N ASN A 35 8.05 2.52 21.39
CA ASN A 35 7.75 1.18 21.95
C ASN A 35 6.25 0.83 21.84
N GLY A 36 5.39 1.84 21.88
CA GLY A 36 3.94 1.77 21.80
C GLY A 36 3.41 1.41 20.41
N LEU A 37 4.02 1.95 19.36
CA LEU A 37 3.60 1.77 17.97
C LEU A 37 4.57 0.92 17.15
N LEU A 38 5.79 0.68 17.64
CA LEU A 38 6.91 0.12 16.87
C LEU A 38 7.18 0.92 15.60
N MET A 39 7.35 2.23 15.78
CA MET A 39 7.61 3.20 14.72
C MET A 39 8.79 4.09 15.10
N TYR A 40 9.59 4.49 14.12
CA TYR A 40 10.78 5.33 14.33
C TYR A 40 10.72 6.62 13.51
N GLU A 41 10.23 6.51 12.29
CA GLU A 41 10.06 7.62 11.37
C GLU A 41 8.94 7.29 10.37
N LYS A 42 8.50 8.30 9.65
CA LYS A 42 7.56 8.14 8.53
C LYS A 42 7.96 8.99 7.35
N THR A 43 7.49 8.61 6.16
CA THR A 43 7.66 9.39 4.94
C THR A 43 6.76 10.62 4.94
N VAL A 44 7.25 11.68 4.29
CA VAL A 44 6.54 12.94 4.06
C VAL A 44 6.68 13.21 2.55
N PRO A 45 5.59 13.48 1.82
CA PRO A 45 5.69 13.91 0.43
C PRO A 45 6.32 15.30 0.36
N GLY A 46 7.07 15.58 -0.70
CA GLY A 46 7.45 16.94 -1.08
C GLY A 46 6.24 17.84 -1.30
N MET A 47 6.47 19.16 -1.35
CA MET A 47 5.40 20.13 -1.60
C MET A 47 4.80 20.02 -3.01
N ASP A 48 5.51 19.37 -3.92
CA ASP A 48 5.18 19.05 -5.31
C ASP A 48 4.86 17.56 -5.53
N GLU A 49 4.71 16.79 -4.45
CA GLU A 49 4.37 15.37 -4.51
C GLU A 49 2.96 15.11 -3.96
N ASP A 50 2.16 14.37 -4.73
CA ASP A 50 0.81 13.95 -4.36
C ASP A 50 0.57 12.48 -4.75
N THR A 51 -0.65 12.01 -4.55
CA THR A 51 -1.04 10.63 -4.91
C THR A 51 -0.87 10.34 -6.40
N ILE A 52 -1.06 11.32 -7.30
CA ILE A 52 -0.88 11.16 -8.75
C ILE A 52 0.60 10.97 -9.06
N THR A 53 1.49 11.81 -8.55
CA THR A 53 2.93 11.72 -8.85
C THR A 53 3.54 10.45 -8.27
N ILE A 54 3.12 10.04 -7.08
CA ILE A 54 3.50 8.77 -6.46
C ILE A 54 3.02 7.59 -7.31
N SER A 55 1.77 7.60 -7.77
CA SER A 55 1.18 6.56 -8.61
C SER A 55 1.91 6.45 -9.95
N TYR A 56 2.21 7.58 -10.60
CA TYR A 56 2.98 7.64 -11.84
C TYR A 56 4.37 7.01 -11.68
N MET A 57 5.11 7.38 -10.64
CA MET A 57 6.44 6.83 -10.41
C MET A 57 6.42 5.32 -10.15
N ALA A 58 5.47 4.85 -9.34
CA ALA A 58 5.30 3.42 -9.09
C ALA A 58 4.93 2.65 -10.38
N ALA A 59 3.99 3.18 -11.17
CA ALA A 59 3.54 2.59 -12.44
C ALA A 59 4.65 2.57 -13.50
N LYS A 60 5.45 3.64 -13.59
CA LYS A 60 6.63 3.71 -14.47
C LYS A 60 7.63 2.60 -14.15
N TYR A 61 7.91 2.36 -12.87
CA TYR A 61 8.79 1.27 -12.44
C TYR A 61 8.17 -0.11 -12.68
N ALA A 62 6.85 -0.25 -12.54
CA ALA A 62 6.14 -1.48 -12.90
C ALA A 62 6.28 -1.79 -14.39
N LEU A 63 6.13 -0.80 -15.27
CA LEU A 63 6.35 -0.92 -16.71
C LEU A 63 7.79 -1.29 -17.05
N GLN A 64 8.79 -0.68 -16.39
CA GLN A 64 10.20 -1.04 -16.57
C GLN A 64 10.49 -2.50 -16.23
N ARG A 65 9.91 -3.03 -15.14
CA ARG A 65 10.02 -4.46 -14.80
C ARG A 65 9.22 -5.34 -15.75
N ALA A 66 8.04 -4.92 -16.18
CA ALA A 66 7.21 -5.67 -17.12
C ALA A 66 7.88 -5.81 -18.50
N GLY A 67 8.50 -4.75 -19.01
CA GLY A 67 9.10 -4.73 -20.34
C GLY A 67 8.07 -4.88 -21.46
N ILE A 68 6.86 -4.36 -21.27
CA ILE A 68 5.76 -4.36 -22.24
C ILE A 68 5.58 -2.97 -22.86
N ASP A 69 4.88 -2.90 -23.99
CA ASP A 69 4.41 -1.62 -24.52
C ASP A 69 3.27 -1.08 -23.62
N PRO A 70 3.38 0.14 -23.06
CA PRO A 70 2.32 0.75 -22.25
C PRO A 70 0.94 0.74 -22.92
N LYS A 71 0.88 0.82 -24.26
CA LYS A 71 -0.39 0.80 -25.02
C LYS A 71 -1.15 -0.53 -24.95
N GLU A 72 -0.52 -1.59 -24.47
CA GLU A 72 -1.19 -2.88 -24.27
C GLU A 72 -1.95 -2.97 -22.94
N ILE A 73 -1.86 -1.95 -22.08
CA ILE A 73 -2.62 -1.86 -20.84
C ILE A 73 -4.02 -1.36 -21.16
N GLY A 74 -5.01 -2.24 -21.08
CA GLY A 74 -6.41 -1.90 -21.34
C GLY A 74 -7.18 -1.37 -20.14
N ALA A 75 -6.59 -1.41 -18.94
CA ALA A 75 -7.19 -0.82 -17.73
C ALA A 75 -6.13 -0.34 -16.73
N LEU A 76 -6.36 0.81 -16.09
CA LEU A 76 -5.56 1.35 -14.99
C LEU A 76 -6.47 1.85 -13.87
N TYR A 77 -6.24 1.30 -12.67
CA TYR A 77 -7.06 1.56 -11.50
C TYR A 77 -6.20 2.05 -10.34
N ILE A 78 -6.63 3.13 -9.67
CA ILE A 78 -5.90 3.71 -8.53
C ILE A 78 -6.78 3.66 -7.29
N GLY A 79 -6.35 2.91 -6.29
CA GLY A 79 -6.93 2.95 -4.95
C GLY A 79 -6.22 3.97 -4.06
N SER A 80 -6.97 4.91 -3.51
CA SER A 80 -6.48 5.93 -2.59
C SER A 80 -7.62 6.48 -1.71
N GLU A 81 -7.28 7.12 -0.60
CA GLU A 81 -8.18 7.99 0.18
C GLU A 81 -7.78 9.48 0.13
N SER A 82 -6.75 9.77 -0.67
CA SER A 82 -6.13 11.07 -0.83
C SER A 82 -5.98 11.42 -2.32
N HIS A 83 -7.01 11.10 -3.12
CA HIS A 83 -7.13 11.60 -4.48
C HIS A 83 -7.04 13.14 -4.47
N PRO A 84 -6.18 13.77 -5.30
CA PRO A 84 -6.00 15.23 -5.25
C PRO A 84 -7.24 16.02 -5.68
N TYR A 85 -8.13 15.40 -6.46
CA TYR A 85 -9.38 15.99 -6.91
C TYR A 85 -10.55 15.17 -6.38
N ALA A 86 -11.59 15.86 -5.89
CA ALA A 86 -12.85 15.21 -5.53
C ALA A 86 -13.60 14.65 -6.77
N VAL A 87 -13.55 15.36 -7.91
CA VAL A 87 -14.29 15.00 -9.14
C VAL A 87 -13.41 15.16 -10.39
N LYS A 88 -12.26 14.48 -10.40
CA LYS A 88 -11.42 14.26 -11.58
C LYS A 88 -10.51 13.06 -11.32
N PRO A 89 -10.64 11.94 -12.05
CA PRO A 89 -9.89 10.74 -11.71
C PRO A 89 -8.39 10.96 -11.83
N SER A 90 -7.64 10.65 -10.77
CA SER A 90 -6.19 10.56 -10.73
C SER A 90 -5.65 9.68 -11.86
N GLY A 91 -6.34 8.57 -12.14
CA GLY A 91 -5.95 7.63 -13.20
C GLY A 91 -5.85 8.26 -14.59
N THR A 92 -6.64 9.29 -14.90
CA THR A 92 -6.58 9.97 -16.23
C THR A 92 -5.23 10.66 -16.44
N VAL A 93 -4.68 11.28 -15.40
CA VAL A 93 -3.39 11.98 -15.47
C VAL A 93 -2.25 10.98 -15.57
N VAL A 94 -2.32 9.90 -14.77
CA VAL A 94 -1.30 8.85 -14.79
C VAL A 94 -1.26 8.14 -16.14
N ALA A 95 -2.41 7.78 -16.71
CA ALA A 95 -2.49 7.10 -18.00
C ALA A 95 -1.93 7.94 -19.15
N GLU A 96 -2.26 9.25 -19.20
CA GLU A 96 -1.67 10.19 -20.16
C GLU A 96 -0.16 10.30 -20.00
N ALA A 97 0.32 10.51 -18.76
CA ALA A 97 1.75 10.66 -18.49
C ALA A 97 2.58 9.41 -18.83
N LEU A 98 1.96 8.23 -18.82
CA LEU A 98 2.59 6.96 -19.18
C LEU A 98 2.45 6.61 -20.68
N GLY A 99 1.65 7.36 -21.44
CA GLY A 99 1.36 7.07 -22.84
C GLY A 99 0.50 5.83 -23.06
N ILE A 100 -0.36 5.49 -22.10
CA ILE A 100 -1.30 4.36 -22.16
C ILE A 100 -2.57 4.72 -22.97
N THR A 101 -2.92 6.00 -23.03
CA THR A 101 -4.12 6.51 -23.71
C THR A 101 -4.05 6.35 -25.25
N PRO A 102 -5.20 6.30 -25.95
CA PRO A 102 -6.57 6.54 -25.45
C PRO A 102 -7.37 5.27 -25.08
N ASP A 103 -6.90 4.08 -25.45
CA ASP A 103 -7.68 2.84 -25.37
C ASP A 103 -7.54 2.14 -24.01
N VAL A 104 -8.03 2.80 -22.95
CA VAL A 104 -7.86 2.35 -21.56
C VAL A 104 -9.07 2.64 -20.68
N HIS A 105 -9.47 1.67 -19.87
CA HIS A 105 -10.44 1.87 -18.79
C HIS A 105 -9.78 2.49 -17.57
N ILE A 106 -10.40 3.54 -17.01
CA ILE A 106 -9.90 4.25 -15.84
C ILE A 106 -10.98 4.30 -14.77
N ALA A 107 -10.59 4.01 -13.54
CA ALA A 107 -11.40 4.29 -12.36
C ALA A 107 -10.48 4.54 -11.15
N ASP A 108 -10.93 5.44 -10.29
CA ASP A 108 -10.37 5.66 -8.97
C ASP A 108 -11.22 4.90 -7.95
N PHE A 109 -10.58 4.17 -7.04
CA PHE A 109 -11.20 3.30 -6.05
C PHE A 109 -11.06 3.90 -4.66
N GLU A 110 -12.17 3.85 -3.91
CA GLU A 110 -12.21 4.27 -2.51
C GLU A 110 -12.76 3.13 -1.66
N PHE A 111 -11.94 2.65 -0.72
CA PHE A 111 -12.33 1.75 0.38
C PHE A 111 -11.23 1.82 1.45
N ALA A 112 -11.03 3.00 2.03
CA ALA A 112 -9.97 3.26 3.00
C ALA A 112 -8.64 2.61 2.55
N CYS A 113 -7.87 2.04 3.47
CA CYS A 113 -6.60 1.36 3.17
C CYS A 113 -6.70 0.08 2.29
N LYS A 114 -7.91 -0.44 2.01
CA LYS A 114 -8.13 -1.62 1.13
C LYS A 114 -8.21 -1.21 -0.35
N ALA A 115 -8.42 0.07 -0.66
CA ALA A 115 -8.66 0.53 -2.02
C ALA A 115 -7.60 0.03 -3.03
N GLY A 116 -6.32 0.03 -2.64
CA GLY A 116 -5.23 -0.45 -3.49
C GLY A 116 -5.30 -1.94 -3.83
N SER A 117 -5.72 -2.78 -2.87
CA SER A 117 -5.90 -4.23 -3.13
C SER A 117 -7.16 -4.52 -3.94
N GLU A 118 -8.20 -3.70 -3.79
CA GLU A 118 -9.40 -3.79 -4.65
C GLU A 118 -9.03 -3.44 -6.11
N ALA A 119 -8.27 -2.37 -6.33
CA ALA A 119 -7.75 -2.03 -7.66
C ALA A 119 -6.92 -3.19 -8.28
N MET A 120 -6.11 -3.88 -7.47
CA MET A 120 -5.40 -5.10 -7.89
C MET A 120 -6.36 -6.24 -8.24
N PHE A 121 -7.39 -6.50 -7.43
CA PHE A 121 -8.37 -7.56 -7.66
C PHE A 121 -9.15 -7.32 -8.96
N VAL A 122 -9.59 -6.09 -9.21
CA VAL A 122 -10.33 -5.73 -10.42
C VAL A 122 -9.42 -5.85 -11.65
N ALA A 123 -8.18 -5.36 -11.60
CA ALA A 123 -7.20 -5.53 -12.68
C ALA A 123 -6.94 -7.02 -12.99
N TYR A 124 -6.68 -7.83 -11.96
CA TYR A 124 -6.57 -9.28 -12.08
C TYR A 124 -7.80 -9.91 -12.74
N SER A 125 -9.00 -9.50 -12.33
CA SER A 125 -10.27 -10.06 -12.81
C SER A 125 -10.50 -9.78 -14.29
N HIS A 126 -10.17 -8.57 -14.77
CA HIS A 126 -10.25 -8.24 -16.19
C HIS A 126 -9.34 -9.12 -17.05
N VAL A 127 -8.09 -9.34 -16.62
CA VAL A 127 -7.16 -10.23 -17.32
C VAL A 127 -7.66 -11.67 -17.27
N LYS A 128 -8.10 -12.15 -16.10
CA LYS A 128 -8.63 -13.50 -15.92
C LYS A 128 -9.85 -13.80 -16.80
N SER A 129 -10.72 -12.80 -16.99
CA SER A 129 -11.89 -12.91 -17.86
C SER A 129 -11.55 -12.92 -19.36
N GLY A 130 -10.32 -12.58 -19.74
CA GLY A 130 -9.88 -12.46 -21.13
C GLY A 130 -10.26 -11.12 -21.79
N ASN A 131 -10.83 -10.18 -21.03
CA ASN A 131 -11.23 -8.86 -21.55
C ASN A 131 -10.04 -7.92 -21.77
N MET A 132 -8.94 -8.12 -21.05
CA MET A 132 -7.72 -7.29 -21.14
C MET A 132 -6.49 -8.18 -21.27
N LYS A 133 -5.55 -7.78 -22.15
CA LYS A 133 -4.22 -8.43 -22.20
C LYS A 133 -3.41 -8.10 -20.94
N TYR A 134 -3.35 -6.82 -20.60
CA TYR A 134 -2.77 -6.32 -19.35
C TYR A 134 -3.71 -5.32 -18.67
N ALA A 135 -3.69 -5.32 -17.34
CA ALA A 135 -4.38 -4.34 -16.51
C ALA A 135 -3.52 -3.96 -15.31
N MET A 136 -3.58 -2.71 -14.88
CA MET A 136 -2.77 -2.16 -13.80
C MET A 136 -3.62 -1.80 -12.59
N GLY A 137 -3.23 -2.30 -11.42
CA GLY A 137 -3.76 -1.86 -10.12
C GLY A 137 -2.68 -1.09 -9.35
N ILE A 138 -3.05 0.06 -8.80
CA ILE A 138 -2.17 0.93 -8.02
C ILE A 138 -2.79 1.19 -6.65
N GLY A 139 -1.99 1.07 -5.59
CA GLY A 139 -2.35 1.56 -4.25
C GLY A 139 -1.37 2.65 -3.84
N ALA A 140 -1.85 3.85 -3.59
CA ALA A 140 -1.00 4.98 -3.21
C ALA A 140 -1.77 5.97 -2.34
N ASP A 141 -1.06 6.62 -1.40
CA ASP A 141 -1.64 7.69 -0.61
C ASP A 141 -0.59 8.73 -0.21
N THR A 142 -1.10 9.94 0.06
CA THR A 142 -0.48 10.94 0.93
C THR A 142 -1.36 11.15 2.15
N SER A 143 -1.35 10.16 3.05
CA SER A 143 -2.29 10.05 4.17
C SER A 143 -2.24 11.23 5.14
N GLN A 144 -3.40 11.56 5.72
CA GLN A 144 -3.56 12.69 6.65
C GLN A 144 -3.78 12.19 8.08
N GLY A 145 -2.89 12.60 8.99
CA GLY A 145 -3.07 12.44 10.45
C GLY A 145 -3.32 13.80 11.08
N ALA A 146 -4.37 13.90 11.92
CA ALA A 146 -4.71 15.15 12.61
C ALA A 146 -3.56 15.60 13.54
N PRO A 147 -3.20 16.90 13.57
CA PRO A 147 -2.24 17.43 14.53
C PRO A 147 -2.62 17.05 15.96
N GLY A 148 -1.70 16.42 16.69
CA GLY A 148 -1.90 16.00 18.09
C GLY A 148 -2.66 14.68 18.27
N ASP A 149 -3.05 14.01 17.19
CA ASP A 149 -3.62 12.67 17.23
C ASP A 149 -2.54 11.60 17.04
N ALA A 150 -2.77 10.39 17.57
CA ALA A 150 -1.84 9.27 17.44
C ALA A 150 -1.56 8.87 15.97
N LEU A 151 -2.51 9.08 15.06
CA LEU A 151 -2.33 8.87 13.63
C LEU A 151 -1.28 9.81 13.03
N GLU A 152 -0.97 10.95 13.66
CA GLU A 152 0.11 11.82 13.20
C GLU A 152 1.46 11.11 13.23
N TYR A 153 1.67 10.13 14.10
CA TYR A 153 2.92 9.36 14.11
C TYR A 153 3.00 8.35 12.97
N SER A 154 1.86 7.88 12.44
CA SER A 154 1.82 6.81 11.43
C SER A 154 1.50 7.28 10.02
N ALA A 155 0.63 8.27 9.82
CA ALA A 155 0.13 8.68 8.51
C ALA A 155 1.25 9.21 7.59
N ALA A 156 1.51 8.50 6.50
CA ALA A 156 2.69 8.67 5.66
C ALA A 156 2.33 8.79 4.16
N ALA A 157 3.34 8.82 3.29
CA ALA A 157 3.15 8.89 1.85
C ALA A 157 3.96 7.85 1.05
N GLY A 158 3.36 7.29 0.02
CA GLY A 158 4.01 6.30 -0.85
C GLY A 158 2.99 5.38 -1.52
N GLY A 159 3.46 4.53 -2.41
CA GLY A 159 2.56 3.65 -3.15
C GLY A 159 3.26 2.61 -3.99
N SER A 160 2.47 1.70 -4.57
CA SER A 160 2.96 0.64 -5.44
C SER A 160 1.95 0.28 -6.53
N ALA A 161 2.47 -0.11 -7.69
CA ALA A 161 1.72 -0.47 -8.87
C ALA A 161 2.06 -1.90 -9.30
N PHE A 162 1.05 -2.63 -9.77
CA PHE A 162 1.14 -4.01 -10.21
C PHE A 162 0.42 -4.16 -11.55
N ILE A 163 1.12 -4.68 -12.55
CA ILE A 163 0.57 -4.99 -13.87
C ILE A 163 0.25 -6.48 -13.87
N PHE A 164 -0.99 -6.84 -14.16
CA PHE A 164 -1.46 -8.21 -14.31
C PHE A 164 -1.48 -8.62 -15.77
N GLY A 165 -1.17 -9.89 -16.05
CA GLY A 165 -1.15 -10.50 -17.39
C GLY A 165 -1.20 -12.03 -17.30
N THR A 166 -1.10 -12.70 -18.44
CA THR A 166 -1.16 -14.18 -18.54
C THR A 166 0.15 -14.82 -18.98
N GLU A 167 1.11 -14.01 -19.44
CA GLU A 167 2.41 -14.43 -19.96
C GLU A 167 3.52 -13.73 -19.20
N ASN A 168 4.70 -14.35 -19.14
CA ASN A 168 5.87 -13.76 -18.49
C ASN A 168 5.55 -13.31 -17.06
N LEU A 169 4.89 -14.17 -16.29
CA LEU A 169 4.53 -13.84 -14.91
C LEU A 169 5.80 -13.72 -14.07
N VAL A 170 5.83 -12.75 -13.17
CA VAL A 170 6.76 -12.62 -12.05
C VAL A 170 6.25 -13.45 -10.87
N ALA A 171 4.95 -13.34 -10.61
CA ALA A 171 4.26 -14.15 -9.62
C ALA A 171 2.84 -14.48 -10.10
N GLU A 172 2.46 -15.74 -10.04
CA GLU A 172 1.11 -16.22 -10.33
C GLU A 172 0.17 -15.91 -9.15
N VAL A 173 -1.06 -15.47 -9.42
CA VAL A 173 -2.12 -15.42 -8.39
C VAL A 173 -2.75 -16.80 -8.29
N VAL A 174 -2.42 -17.51 -7.21
CA VAL A 174 -2.92 -18.85 -6.90
C VAL A 174 -4.37 -18.78 -6.45
N GLU A 175 -4.66 -17.86 -5.52
CA GLU A 175 -5.99 -17.70 -4.96
C GLU A 175 -6.20 -16.28 -4.42
N THR A 176 -7.46 -15.84 -4.41
CA THR A 176 -7.87 -14.58 -3.79
C THR A 176 -9.21 -14.72 -3.08
N TYR A 177 -9.41 -13.92 -2.04
CA TYR A 177 -10.61 -13.93 -1.21
C TYR A 177 -10.82 -12.54 -0.59
N SER A 178 -12.07 -12.17 -0.31
CA SER A 178 -12.39 -10.94 0.40
C SER A 178 -13.35 -11.21 1.55
N PHE A 179 -13.13 -10.55 2.70
CA PHE A 179 -14.02 -10.58 3.85
C PHE A 179 -14.44 -9.15 4.20
N THR A 180 -15.72 -8.84 4.09
CA THR A 180 -16.25 -7.46 4.22
C THR A 180 -17.50 -7.43 5.09
N THR A 181 -17.60 -6.42 5.97
CA THR A 181 -18.80 -6.12 6.77
C THR A 181 -18.98 -4.60 6.91
N ASP A 182 -20.15 -4.15 7.37
CA ASP A 182 -20.30 -2.76 7.83
C ASP A 182 -19.78 -2.65 9.29
N THR A 183 -18.68 -1.93 9.46
CA THR A 183 -18.02 -1.71 10.76
C THR A 183 -17.54 -0.26 10.84
N PRO A 184 -18.14 0.59 11.70
CA PRO A 184 -17.81 2.02 11.78
C PRO A 184 -16.59 2.28 12.68
N ASP A 185 -15.41 1.82 12.25
CA ASP A 185 -14.18 1.94 13.05
C ASP A 185 -13.36 3.20 12.75
N PHE A 186 -13.30 3.62 11.48
CA PHE A 186 -12.62 4.82 11.01
C PHE A 186 -13.31 5.35 9.75
N TRP A 187 -13.46 6.67 9.65
CA TRP A 187 -14.13 7.32 8.53
C TRP A 187 -13.67 8.77 8.37
N ARG A 188 -13.87 9.36 7.19
CA ARG A 188 -13.77 10.80 6.96
C ARG A 188 -15.05 11.28 6.29
N ARG A 189 -15.69 12.31 6.85
CA ARG A 189 -16.87 12.92 6.24
C ARG A 189 -16.42 13.85 5.12
N GLU A 190 -17.32 14.07 4.15
CA GLU A 190 -17.13 15.10 3.12
C GLU A 190 -16.83 16.46 3.78
N HIS A 191 -15.92 17.23 3.17
CA HIS A 191 -15.38 18.51 3.65
C HIS A 191 -14.51 18.48 4.93
N GLU A 192 -14.43 17.36 5.65
CA GLU A 192 -13.49 17.22 6.76
C GLU A 192 -12.09 16.93 6.23
N PHE A 193 -11.08 17.66 6.73
CA PHE A 193 -9.70 17.46 6.30
C PHE A 193 -9.07 16.21 6.94
N TYR A 194 -9.43 15.92 8.19
CA TYR A 194 -8.91 14.79 8.95
C TYR A 194 -9.99 13.75 9.23
N PRO A 195 -9.61 12.47 9.29
CA PRO A 195 -10.54 11.39 9.64
C PRO A 195 -10.87 11.38 11.14
N GLN A 196 -11.92 10.64 11.49
CA GLN A 196 -12.29 10.26 12.85
C GLN A 196 -12.18 8.75 13.03
N HIS A 197 -12.01 8.30 14.27
CA HIS A 197 -11.94 6.88 14.58
C HIS A 197 -12.54 6.53 15.95
N ALA A 198 -12.94 5.28 16.11
CA ALA A 198 -13.47 4.71 17.35
C ALA A 198 -12.37 4.15 18.29
N GLY A 199 -11.12 4.63 18.16
CA GLY A 199 -10.02 4.32 19.07
C GLY A 199 -9.74 2.82 19.16
N ARG A 200 -9.85 2.22 20.36
CA ARG A 200 -9.60 0.78 20.57
C ARG A 200 -10.49 -0.14 19.72
N PHE A 201 -11.65 0.33 19.27
CA PHE A 201 -12.55 -0.43 18.40
C PHE A 201 -11.95 -0.73 17.01
N THR A 202 -10.97 0.06 16.57
CA THR A 202 -10.20 -0.21 15.33
C THR A 202 -9.35 -1.48 15.40
N GLY A 203 -9.06 -1.98 16.61
CA GLY A 203 -8.25 -3.18 16.83
C GLY A 203 -9.02 -4.48 16.63
N GLU A 204 -9.49 -5.08 17.73
CA GLU A 204 -10.07 -6.43 17.71
C GLU A 204 -11.35 -6.55 16.84
N PRO A 205 -12.35 -5.66 17.02
CA PRO A 205 -13.62 -5.75 16.29
C PRO A 205 -13.51 -5.48 14.79
N ALA A 206 -12.53 -4.68 14.37
CA ALA A 206 -12.32 -4.27 12.99
C ALA A 206 -11.08 -4.96 12.39
N TYR A 207 -9.87 -4.42 12.58
CA TYR A 207 -8.65 -4.93 11.94
C TYR A 207 -8.45 -6.44 12.14
N PHE A 208 -8.41 -6.93 13.39
CA PHE A 208 -8.09 -8.34 13.63
C PHE A 208 -9.22 -9.26 13.16
N ARG A 209 -10.48 -8.89 13.35
CA ARG A 209 -11.62 -9.66 12.84
C ARG A 209 -11.53 -9.88 11.33
N HIS A 210 -11.25 -8.84 10.56
CA HIS A 210 -11.28 -8.90 9.09
C HIS A 210 -10.02 -9.57 8.54
N VAL A 211 -8.84 -9.16 9.00
CA VAL A 211 -7.55 -9.72 8.55
C VAL A 211 -7.47 -11.21 8.87
N LEU A 212 -7.82 -11.62 10.10
CA LEU A 212 -7.73 -13.02 10.49
C LEU A 212 -8.77 -13.90 9.78
N SER A 213 -10.00 -13.40 9.59
CA SER A 213 -11.04 -14.12 8.85
C SER A 213 -10.66 -14.31 7.39
N CYS A 214 -10.17 -13.25 6.73
CA CYS A 214 -9.72 -13.30 5.36
C CYS A 214 -8.53 -14.26 5.19
N ALA A 215 -7.51 -14.16 6.05
CA ALA A 215 -6.33 -15.01 5.98
C ALA A 215 -6.68 -16.50 6.18
N ARG A 216 -7.52 -16.83 7.17
CA ARG A 216 -7.94 -18.21 7.44
C ARG A 216 -8.74 -18.79 6.28
N ALA A 217 -9.74 -18.06 5.79
CA ALA A 217 -10.57 -18.51 4.66
C ALA A 217 -9.73 -18.72 3.39
N LEU A 218 -8.77 -17.83 3.13
CA LEU A 218 -7.88 -17.93 1.98
C LEU A 218 -6.92 -19.13 2.09
N MET A 219 -6.30 -19.34 3.26
CA MET A 219 -5.44 -20.49 3.53
C MET A 219 -6.22 -21.81 3.44
N GLU A 220 -7.44 -21.87 4.00
CA GLU A 220 -8.33 -23.02 3.92
C GLU A 220 -8.70 -23.33 2.46
N LYS A 221 -9.12 -22.32 1.69
CA LYS A 221 -9.47 -22.47 0.27
C LYS A 221 -8.30 -23.01 -0.56
N ALA A 222 -7.07 -22.58 -0.25
CA ALA A 222 -5.86 -23.06 -0.91
C ALA A 222 -5.35 -24.40 -0.36
N GLY A 223 -5.91 -24.91 0.75
CA GLY A 223 -5.40 -26.10 1.44
C GLY A 223 -3.98 -25.91 2.01
N MET A 224 -3.62 -24.67 2.37
CA MET A 224 -2.29 -24.29 2.85
C MET A 224 -2.33 -23.88 4.32
N LYS A 225 -1.17 -23.92 4.98
CA LYS A 225 -0.92 -23.45 6.35
C LYS A 225 0.25 -22.48 6.38
N ALA A 226 0.44 -21.80 7.51
CA ALA A 226 1.45 -20.74 7.65
C ALA A 226 2.87 -21.18 7.26
N GLU A 227 3.23 -22.44 7.50
CA GLU A 227 4.54 -23.00 7.16
C GLU A 227 4.78 -23.21 5.66
N ASP A 228 3.73 -23.22 4.84
CA ASP A 228 3.83 -23.40 3.39
C ASP A 228 4.21 -22.10 2.66
N PHE A 229 4.10 -20.96 3.35
CA PHE A 229 4.46 -19.65 2.80
C PHE A 229 5.89 -19.29 3.17
N ALA A 230 6.65 -18.79 2.19
CA ALA A 230 7.93 -18.16 2.47
C ALA A 230 7.72 -16.83 3.21
N TYR A 231 6.70 -16.06 2.80
CA TYR A 231 6.45 -14.73 3.32
C TYR A 231 4.96 -14.44 3.54
N ALA A 232 4.66 -13.57 4.50
CA ALA A 232 3.31 -13.04 4.70
C ALA A 232 3.32 -11.54 4.98
N ILE A 233 2.36 -10.83 4.40
CA ILE A 233 2.16 -9.39 4.53
C ILE A 233 0.75 -9.16 5.03
N PHE A 234 0.63 -8.46 6.15
CA PHE A 234 -0.65 -7.98 6.69
C PHE A 234 -0.66 -6.46 6.64
N HIS A 235 -1.84 -5.84 6.54
CA HIS A 235 -1.95 -4.38 6.59
C HIS A 235 -1.27 -3.79 7.85
N MET A 236 -0.62 -2.65 7.69
CA MET A 236 0.30 -2.11 8.70
C MET A 236 -0.11 -0.70 9.13
N PRO A 237 -1.14 -0.55 9.98
CA PRO A 237 -1.50 0.76 10.54
C PRO A 237 -0.45 1.27 11.54
N ASN A 238 0.31 0.35 12.12
CA ASN A 238 1.49 0.54 12.97
C ASN A 238 2.34 -0.74 12.93
N GLY A 239 3.50 -0.74 13.59
CA GLY A 239 4.40 -1.91 13.59
C GLY A 239 3.91 -3.11 14.40
N LYS A 240 2.98 -2.94 15.36
CA LYS A 240 2.52 -4.03 16.24
C LYS A 240 1.46 -4.92 15.63
N PHE A 241 0.47 -4.33 14.96
CA PHE A 241 -0.71 -5.02 14.45
C PHE A 241 -0.39 -6.16 13.46
N PRO A 242 0.45 -5.96 12.42
CA PRO A 242 0.79 -7.02 11.48
C PRO A 242 1.54 -8.18 12.16
N LEU A 243 2.46 -7.88 13.09
CA LEU A 243 3.20 -8.91 13.83
C LEU A 243 2.26 -9.73 14.74
N ARG A 244 1.31 -9.07 15.41
CA ARG A 244 0.30 -9.75 16.22
C ARG A 244 -0.60 -10.64 15.36
N ALA A 245 -1.06 -10.14 14.21
CA ALA A 245 -1.89 -10.91 13.28
C ALA A 245 -1.14 -12.16 12.77
N GLY A 246 0.10 -11.99 12.31
CA GLY A 246 0.94 -13.10 11.87
C GLY A 246 1.15 -14.14 12.96
N LYS A 247 1.46 -13.72 14.20
CA LYS A 247 1.60 -14.64 15.35
C LYS A 247 0.32 -15.44 15.63
N ILE A 248 -0.85 -14.81 15.57
CA ILE A 248 -2.15 -15.49 15.78
C ILE A 248 -2.42 -16.51 14.67
N LEU A 249 -1.97 -16.23 13.44
CA LEU A 249 -2.13 -17.10 12.28
C LEU A 249 -1.04 -18.19 12.16
N GLY A 250 -0.05 -18.20 13.04
CA GLY A 250 1.03 -19.20 13.07
C GLY A 250 2.28 -18.82 12.27
N PHE A 251 2.37 -17.60 11.73
CA PHE A 251 3.56 -17.12 11.03
C PHE A 251 4.68 -16.75 12.02
N LYS A 252 5.91 -17.05 11.62
CA LYS A 252 7.13 -16.61 12.30
C LYS A 252 7.50 -15.20 11.87
N LYS A 253 8.25 -14.50 12.72
CA LYS A 253 8.63 -13.10 12.47
C LYS A 253 9.41 -12.95 11.16
N GLU A 254 10.29 -13.90 10.86
CA GLU A 254 11.15 -13.91 9.68
C GLU A 254 10.34 -13.98 8.37
N GLN A 255 9.15 -14.59 8.40
CA GLN A 255 8.23 -14.61 7.26
C GLN A 255 7.57 -13.23 7.03
N LEU A 256 7.50 -12.38 8.05
CA LEU A 256 6.86 -11.06 7.99
C LEU A 256 7.87 -9.93 7.71
N GLU A 257 9.12 -10.09 8.16
CA GLU A 257 10.16 -9.06 8.12
C GLU A 257 10.34 -8.37 6.76
N PRO A 258 10.36 -9.08 5.61
CA PRO A 258 10.55 -8.44 4.31
C PRO A 258 9.48 -7.42 3.94
N GLY A 259 8.23 -7.71 4.29
CA GLY A 259 7.08 -6.84 4.05
C GLY A 259 6.76 -5.91 5.22
N TRP A 260 7.40 -6.07 6.39
CA TRP A 260 7.19 -5.27 7.59
C TRP A 260 7.97 -3.95 7.55
N ILE A 261 7.50 -3.04 6.71
CA ILE A 261 8.20 -1.79 6.34
C ILE A 261 7.74 -0.56 7.15
N VAL A 262 6.55 -0.65 7.77
CA VAL A 262 5.90 0.45 8.49
C VAL A 262 6.76 1.14 9.58
N PRO A 263 7.72 0.49 10.27
CA PRO A 263 8.50 1.19 11.29
C PRO A 263 9.34 2.37 10.75
N TRP A 264 9.67 2.34 9.44
CA TRP A 264 10.51 3.35 8.79
C TRP A 264 9.81 4.08 7.62
N GLN A 265 8.69 3.54 7.13
CA GLN A 265 7.87 4.19 6.12
C GLN A 265 6.70 4.95 6.73
N GLY A 266 6.13 4.44 7.82
CA GLY A 266 4.78 4.77 8.26
C GLY A 266 3.69 4.11 7.42
N ASN A 267 2.45 4.36 7.79
CA ASN A 267 1.27 3.82 7.13
C ASN A 267 0.92 4.67 5.90
N THR A 268 1.11 4.09 4.72
CA THR A 268 0.71 4.68 3.42
C THR A 268 -0.65 4.16 2.96
N TYR A 269 -1.50 3.74 3.91
CA TYR A 269 -2.90 3.41 3.71
C TYR A 269 -3.12 2.44 2.54
N SER A 270 -3.70 2.88 1.42
CA SER A 270 -3.97 2.05 0.24
C SER A 270 -2.69 1.48 -0.40
N GLY A 271 -1.55 2.15 -0.20
CA GLY A 271 -0.23 1.66 -0.57
C GLY A 271 0.43 0.75 0.46
N SER A 272 -0.09 0.61 1.69
CA SER A 272 0.60 -0.08 2.80
C SER A 272 0.90 -1.55 2.51
N SER A 273 -0.13 -2.38 2.30
CA SER A 273 0.06 -3.79 1.94
C SER A 273 0.70 -3.98 0.55
N PRO A 274 0.28 -3.23 -0.49
CA PRO A 274 0.93 -3.30 -1.81
C PRO A 274 2.43 -2.99 -1.79
N THR A 275 2.89 -2.02 -1.01
CA THR A 275 4.34 -1.74 -0.87
C THR A 275 5.05 -2.84 -0.09
N GLY A 276 4.41 -3.43 0.93
CA GLY A 276 4.93 -4.62 1.60
C GLY A 276 5.14 -5.80 0.64
N LEU A 277 4.22 -6.01 -0.31
CA LEU A 277 4.38 -7.00 -1.38
C LEU A 277 5.56 -6.65 -2.32
N SER A 278 5.68 -5.38 -2.75
CA SER A 278 6.81 -4.94 -3.58
C SER A 278 8.16 -5.19 -2.88
N ALA A 279 8.27 -4.85 -1.60
CA ALA A 279 9.48 -5.06 -0.80
C ALA A 279 9.82 -6.55 -0.63
N THR A 280 8.80 -7.40 -0.56
CA THR A 280 8.96 -8.86 -0.48
C THR A 280 9.41 -9.44 -1.83
N LEU A 281 8.82 -9.00 -2.95
CA LEU A 281 9.22 -9.43 -4.29
C LEU A 281 10.69 -9.04 -4.62
N ASP A 282 11.19 -7.95 -4.05
CA ASP A 282 12.60 -7.55 -4.21
C ASP A 282 13.59 -8.58 -3.64
N ILE A 283 13.17 -9.49 -2.76
CA ILE A 283 14.03 -10.52 -2.16
C ILE A 283 13.56 -11.96 -2.41
N ALA A 284 12.29 -12.18 -2.77
CA ALA A 284 11.71 -13.51 -2.94
C ALA A 284 12.42 -14.33 -4.03
N LYS A 285 12.30 -15.65 -3.95
CA LYS A 285 12.93 -16.62 -4.84
C LYS A 285 11.87 -17.36 -5.67
N PRO A 286 12.25 -17.89 -6.84
CA PRO A 286 11.36 -18.77 -7.59
C PRO A 286 10.82 -19.91 -6.73
N GLY A 287 9.52 -20.17 -6.83
CA GLY A 287 8.82 -21.18 -6.03
C GLY A 287 8.28 -20.71 -4.68
N ASP A 288 8.69 -19.53 -4.19
CA ASP A 288 8.17 -18.99 -2.92
C ASP A 288 6.67 -18.71 -3.02
N TYR A 289 5.92 -19.11 -1.98
CA TYR A 289 4.55 -18.67 -1.79
C TYR A 289 4.50 -17.46 -0.87
N ILE A 290 3.71 -16.45 -1.26
CA ILE A 290 3.54 -15.20 -0.52
C ILE A 290 2.06 -15.00 -0.22
N LEU A 291 1.71 -14.83 1.05
CA LEU A 291 0.39 -14.41 1.48
C LEU A 291 0.38 -12.87 1.65
N MET A 292 -0.56 -12.18 1.01
CA MET A 292 -0.83 -10.77 1.31
C MET A 292 -2.28 -10.62 1.74
N VAL A 293 -2.54 -9.97 2.88
CA VAL A 293 -3.88 -9.61 3.34
C VAL A 293 -3.93 -8.12 3.68
N SER A 294 -4.71 -7.37 2.93
CA SER A 294 -4.98 -5.95 3.20
C SER A 294 -6.09 -5.79 4.25
N PHE A 295 -6.29 -4.56 4.68
CA PHE A 295 -7.41 -4.16 5.50
C PHE A 295 -7.76 -2.73 5.14
N GLY A 296 -9.03 -2.40 5.12
CA GLY A 296 -9.56 -1.05 5.03
C GLY A 296 -10.71 -0.91 6.00
N SER A 297 -10.73 0.17 6.76
CA SER A 297 -11.82 0.50 7.68
C SER A 297 -13.14 0.73 6.95
N GLY A 298 -14.25 0.52 7.65
CA GLY A 298 -15.61 0.57 7.09
C GLY A 298 -16.42 -0.74 7.04
N ALA A 299 -15.92 -1.98 6.97
CA ALA A 299 -14.54 -2.47 6.90
C ALA A 299 -14.43 -3.75 6.05
N GLY A 300 -13.25 -3.99 5.47
CA GLY A 300 -12.99 -5.17 4.67
C GLY A 300 -11.51 -5.53 4.55
N SER A 301 -11.23 -6.76 4.12
CA SER A 301 -9.89 -7.26 3.85
C SER A 301 -9.88 -8.02 2.52
N ASP A 302 -8.90 -7.74 1.66
CA ASP A 302 -8.61 -8.59 0.50
C ASP A 302 -7.35 -9.41 0.74
N GLY A 303 -7.41 -10.69 0.39
CA GLY A 303 -6.32 -11.61 0.47
C GLY A 303 -5.89 -12.10 -0.92
N PHE A 304 -4.59 -12.30 -1.09
CA PHE A 304 -3.99 -12.92 -2.26
C PHE A 304 -2.94 -13.92 -1.82
N ILE A 305 -2.91 -15.08 -2.48
CA ILE A 305 -1.77 -15.99 -2.46
C ILE A 305 -1.07 -15.89 -3.80
N PHE A 306 0.22 -15.57 -3.75
CA PHE A 306 1.06 -15.52 -4.93
C PHE A 306 2.07 -16.67 -4.91
N LYS A 307 2.40 -17.19 -6.09
CA LYS A 307 3.54 -18.09 -6.29
C LYS A 307 4.56 -17.42 -7.18
N VAL A 308 5.76 -17.18 -6.65
CA VAL A 308 6.84 -16.52 -7.38
C VAL A 308 7.40 -17.47 -8.45
N THR A 309 7.71 -16.93 -9.61
CA THR A 309 8.23 -17.68 -10.77
C THR A 309 9.70 -17.37 -11.01
N GLU A 310 10.35 -18.09 -11.93
CA GLU A 310 11.74 -17.85 -12.35
C GLU A 310 11.99 -16.41 -12.83
N ARG A 311 10.99 -15.77 -13.44
CA ARG A 311 11.15 -14.44 -14.06
C ARG A 311 11.51 -13.34 -13.05
N ILE A 312 11.27 -13.55 -11.75
CA ILE A 312 11.63 -12.55 -10.74
C ILE A 312 13.12 -12.21 -10.77
N GLU A 313 13.99 -13.16 -11.12
CA GLU A 313 15.43 -12.94 -11.18
C GLU A 313 15.84 -12.01 -12.33
N GLU A 314 15.10 -12.05 -13.44
CA GLU A 314 15.36 -11.25 -14.63
C GLU A 314 14.93 -9.79 -14.46
N VAL A 315 13.83 -9.53 -13.76
CA VAL A 315 13.16 -8.22 -13.79
C VAL A 315 13.36 -7.38 -12.54
N ARG A 316 13.65 -8.01 -11.39
CA ARG A 316 13.77 -7.33 -10.08
C ARG A 316 14.67 -6.10 -10.10
N ASN A 317 15.81 -6.19 -10.79
CA ASN A 317 16.82 -5.13 -10.85
C ASN A 317 16.60 -4.12 -12.00
N LYS A 318 15.52 -4.23 -12.79
CA LYS A 318 15.23 -3.30 -13.90
C LYS A 318 14.67 -1.94 -13.45
N ALA A 319 14.30 -1.82 -12.18
CA ALA A 319 13.85 -0.58 -11.56
C ALA A 319 14.35 -0.53 -10.09
N PRO A 320 14.31 0.62 -9.42
CA PRO A 320 14.75 0.75 -8.03
C PRO A 320 14.00 -0.18 -7.09
N LYS A 321 14.73 -0.81 -6.15
CA LYS A 321 14.14 -1.62 -5.08
C LYS A 321 13.59 -0.75 -3.97
N PHE A 322 12.56 -1.22 -3.30
CA PHE A 322 11.91 -0.52 -2.21
C PHE A 322 12.90 -0.11 -1.12
N TRP A 323 13.67 -1.07 -0.59
CA TRP A 323 14.58 -0.80 0.53
C TRP A 323 15.72 0.15 0.15
N ASP A 324 16.14 0.14 -1.12
CA ASP A 324 17.15 1.09 -1.63
C ASP A 324 16.57 2.50 -1.67
N MET A 325 15.34 2.67 -2.18
CA MET A 325 14.63 3.96 -2.17
C MET A 325 14.35 4.46 -0.74
N LEU A 326 13.92 3.57 0.15
CA LEU A 326 13.59 3.95 1.53
C LEU A 326 14.84 4.42 2.28
N LYS A 327 15.99 3.77 2.08
CA LYS A 327 17.24 4.04 2.81
C LYS A 327 18.08 5.17 2.20
N SER A 328 18.03 5.35 0.88
CA SER A 328 18.86 6.34 0.19
C SER A 328 18.25 7.75 0.26
N ASN A 329 19.13 8.76 0.25
CA ASN A 329 18.76 10.16 0.00
C ASN A 329 17.66 10.75 0.92
N LYS A 330 17.55 10.25 2.15
CA LYS A 330 16.61 10.74 3.17
C LYS A 330 16.90 12.18 3.55
N ILE A 331 15.85 12.99 3.66
CA ILE A 331 15.92 14.36 4.17
C ILE A 331 15.00 14.45 5.39
N TYR A 332 15.56 14.62 6.58
CA TYR A 332 14.76 14.78 7.79
C TYR A 332 14.21 16.20 7.91
N LEU A 333 12.94 16.30 8.28
CA LEU A 333 12.23 17.53 8.59
C LEU A 333 12.04 17.65 10.10
N ASP A 334 12.11 18.88 10.60
CA ASP A 334 11.52 19.22 11.91
C ASP A 334 9.98 19.34 11.78
N TYR A 335 9.30 19.52 12.91
CA TYR A 335 7.84 19.65 12.91
C TYR A 335 7.34 20.88 12.12
N GLY A 336 8.07 22.01 12.17
CA GLY A 336 7.67 23.24 11.48
C GLY A 336 7.65 23.08 9.96
N LEU A 337 8.70 22.50 9.39
CA LEU A 337 8.77 22.18 7.96
C LEU A 337 7.78 21.08 7.58
N TYR A 338 7.62 20.04 8.41
CA TYR A 338 6.60 19.01 8.20
C TYR A 338 5.19 19.61 8.15
N ALA A 339 4.83 20.46 9.11
CA ALA A 339 3.54 21.12 9.16
C ALA A 339 3.31 22.03 7.95
N LYS A 340 4.35 22.74 7.50
CA LYS A 340 4.32 23.51 6.26
C LYS A 340 4.07 22.61 5.04
N PHE A 341 4.84 21.53 4.88
CA PHE A 341 4.74 20.62 3.72
C PHE A 341 3.39 19.93 3.64
N ARG A 342 2.78 19.63 4.78
CA ARG A 342 1.49 18.96 4.87
C ARG A 342 0.30 19.92 4.94
N GLY A 343 0.51 21.23 4.76
CA GLY A 343 -0.58 22.22 4.78
C GLY A 343 -1.30 22.31 6.13
N LYS A 344 -0.60 22.04 7.24
CA LYS A 344 -1.19 22.02 8.59
C LYS A 344 -1.24 23.39 9.26
N LEU A 345 -0.58 24.39 8.67
CA LEU A 345 -0.52 25.74 9.20
C LEU A 345 -1.69 26.56 8.67
N ILE A 346 -2.45 27.19 9.57
CA ILE A 346 -3.47 28.16 9.18
C ILE A 346 -2.74 29.44 8.75
N LEU A 347 -2.68 29.66 7.44
CA LEU A 347 -2.14 30.88 6.84
C LEU A 347 -3.24 31.94 6.76
N ARG A 348 -2.86 33.22 6.81
CA ARG A 348 -3.81 34.29 6.49
C ARG A 348 -4.24 34.15 5.02
N PRO A 349 -5.52 34.35 4.67
CA PRO A 349 -5.93 34.40 3.27
C PRO A 349 -5.08 35.41 2.51
N GLU A 350 -4.61 35.05 1.32
CA GLU A 350 -4.04 36.03 0.40
C GLU A 350 -5.16 37.02 0.03
N LEU A 351 -4.91 38.32 0.25
CA LEU A 351 -5.86 39.43 0.02
C LEU A 351 -6.12 39.67 -1.47
#